data_AF-A0A226NE31-F1
#
_entry.id   AF-A0A226NE31-F1
#
_cell.length_a   1.000
_cell.length_b   1.000
_cell.length_c   1.000
_cell.angle_alpha   90.00
_cell.angle_beta   90.00
_cell.angle_gamma   90.00
#
_symmetry.space_group_name_H-M   'P 1'
#
loop_
_entity.id
_entity.type
_entity.pdbx_description
1 polymer ?
#
loop_
_entity_poly.entity_id
_entity_poly.type
_entity_poly.pdbx_seq_one_letter_code
_entity_poly.pdbx_strand_id
1 'polypeptide(L)'
;MTCLDVVLLILHFRNWYYGEKKIKSANNEAEKHSYFAASSHVRSPKPESIQFSVGQVVVHKRFGYSGVIVGWDVKVRAPEEWLQRKYPQEKQDVKDTPHYRILINNASGFGKSTVYVPEEEITVTVGIEVHHPDVKVYFCGYDGSKYILQPWLRDIYPHD
;
A
#
# COMPACT_ATOMS: atom_id res chain seq x y z
N MET A 1 22.64 21.20 -45.62
CA MET A 1 22.45 20.60 -44.29
C MET A 1 23.82 20.35 -43.71
N THR A 2 24.20 21.12 -42.69
CA THR A 2 25.56 21.06 -42.14
C THR A 2 25.64 19.98 -41.06
N CYS A 3 26.83 19.44 -40.82
CA CYS A 3 27.08 18.39 -39.82
C CYS A 3 26.60 18.79 -38.39
N LEU A 4 26.52 20.10 -38.12
CA LEU A 4 26.05 20.67 -36.85
C LEU A 4 24.54 20.50 -36.62
N ASP A 5 23.73 20.51 -37.69
CA ASP A 5 22.26 20.38 -37.61
C ASP A 5 21.84 18.96 -37.17
N VAL A 6 22.61 17.95 -37.57
CA VAL A 6 22.35 16.54 -37.24
C VAL A 6 22.67 16.24 -35.77
N VAL A 7 23.76 16.79 -35.24
CA VAL A 7 24.15 16.60 -33.83
C VAL A 7 23.13 17.25 -32.88
N LEU A 8 22.66 18.45 -33.22
CA LEU A 8 21.62 19.14 -32.45
C LEU A 8 20.30 18.36 -32.46
N LEU A 9 19.91 17.80 -33.61
CA LEU A 9 18.73 16.93 -33.73
C LEU A 9 18.86 15.67 -32.86
N ILE A 10 20.02 15.00 -32.90
CA ILE A 10 20.28 13.80 -32.10
C ILE A 10 20.25 14.11 -30.59
N LEU A 11 20.77 15.27 -30.17
CA LEU A 11 20.73 15.71 -28.78
C LEU A 11 19.30 16.05 -28.32
N HIS A 12 18.52 16.73 -29.16
CA HIS A 12 17.09 16.98 -28.89
C HIS A 12 16.29 15.68 -28.82
N PHE A 13 16.50 14.73 -29.74
CA PHE A 13 15.84 13.42 -29.70
C PHE A 13 16.25 12.59 -28.49
N ARG A 14 17.53 12.60 -28.09
CA ARG A 14 18.00 11.94 -26.86
C ARG A 14 17.36 12.58 -25.63
N ASN A 15 17.40 13.90 -25.51
CA ASN A 15 16.79 14.58 -24.36
C ASN A 15 15.28 14.35 -24.28
N TRP A 16 14.58 14.34 -25.42
CA TRP A 16 13.16 13.99 -25.50
C TRP A 16 12.90 12.55 -25.06
N TYR A 17 13.60 11.58 -25.64
CA TYR A 17 13.44 10.14 -25.35
C TYR A 17 13.77 9.78 -23.89
N TYR A 18 14.87 10.34 -23.35
CA TYR A 18 15.22 10.15 -21.94
C TYR A 18 14.24 10.88 -21.01
N GLY A 19 13.70 12.04 -21.43
CA GLY A 19 12.62 12.75 -20.72
C GLY A 19 11.35 11.92 -20.62
N GLU A 20 10.87 11.37 -21.74
CA GLU A 20 9.70 10.47 -21.77
C GLU A 20 9.91 9.21 -20.93
N LYS A 21 11.10 8.59 -20.98
CA LYS A 21 11.42 7.42 -20.13
C LYS A 21 11.35 7.75 -18.65
N LYS A 22 11.87 8.91 -18.24
CA LYS A 22 11.83 9.35 -16.84
C LYS A 22 10.40 9.63 -16.38
N ILE A 23 9.59 10.25 -17.24
CA ILE A 23 8.17 10.50 -16.97
C ILE A 23 7.39 9.18 -16.88
N LYS A 24 7.58 8.24 -17.81
CA LYS A 24 6.94 6.91 -17.75
C LYS A 24 7.36 6.12 -16.51
N SER A 25 8.64 6.17 -16.13
CA SER A 25 9.13 5.52 -14.92
C SER A 25 8.51 6.12 -13.65
N ALA A 26 8.46 7.46 -13.56
CA ALA A 26 7.85 8.15 -12.44
C ALA A 26 6.34 7.91 -12.37
N ASN A 27 5.66 7.88 -13.50
CA ASN A 27 4.23 7.56 -13.59
C ASN A 27 3.96 6.11 -13.17
N ASN A 28 4.78 5.15 -13.61
CA ASN A 28 4.64 3.76 -13.18
C ASN A 28 4.88 3.57 -11.67
N GLU A 29 5.86 4.27 -11.10
CA GLU A 29 6.12 4.25 -9.65
C GLU A 29 4.97 4.90 -8.87
N ALA A 30 4.46 6.05 -9.33
CA ALA A 30 3.32 6.73 -8.73
C ALA A 30 2.03 5.91 -8.83
N GLU A 31 1.77 5.25 -9.97
CA GLU A 31 0.66 4.31 -10.13
C GLU A 31 0.80 3.10 -9.22
N LYS A 32 2.00 2.51 -9.14
CA LYS A 32 2.31 1.39 -8.24
C LYS A 32 2.08 1.76 -6.77
N HIS A 33 2.38 3.00 -6.39
CA HIS A 33 2.08 3.56 -5.07
C HIS A 33 0.62 4.00 -4.90
N SER A 34 -0.17 4.13 -5.97
CA SER A 34 -1.61 4.42 -5.87
C SER A 34 -2.43 3.19 -5.47
N TYR A 35 -1.91 2.00 -5.78
CA TYR A 35 -2.56 0.73 -5.48
C TYR A 35 -2.30 0.22 -4.06
N PHE A 36 -3.08 -0.79 -3.65
CA PHE A 36 -2.87 -1.51 -2.39
C PHE A 36 -2.85 -0.61 -1.15
N ALA A 37 -3.81 0.31 -1.02
CA ALA A 37 -3.94 1.23 0.09
C ALA A 37 -2.72 2.12 0.39
N ALA A 38 -1.94 2.46 -0.63
CA ALA A 38 -0.77 3.33 -0.52
C ALA A 38 -1.01 4.77 -1.04
N SER A 39 -2.28 5.13 -1.26
CA SER A 39 -2.66 6.44 -1.79
C SER A 39 -2.27 7.58 -0.85
N SER A 40 -1.78 8.68 -1.42
CA SER A 40 -1.44 9.92 -0.70
C SER A 40 -2.63 10.86 -0.45
N HIS A 41 -3.84 10.48 -0.84
CA HIS A 41 -5.04 11.30 -0.63
C HIS A 41 -5.52 11.21 0.82
N VAL A 42 -5.84 12.35 1.40
CA VAL A 42 -6.42 12.45 2.75
C VAL A 42 -7.74 11.67 2.83
N ARG A 43 -7.86 10.84 3.85
CA ARG A 43 -9.00 9.96 4.13
C ARG A 43 -9.93 10.59 5.16
N SER A 44 -10.65 11.63 4.76
CA SER A 44 -11.61 12.35 5.60
C SER A 44 -12.92 12.64 4.86
N PRO A 45 -14.10 12.28 5.43
CA PRO A 45 -14.27 11.54 6.69
C PRO A 45 -13.83 10.08 6.57
N LYS A 46 -13.62 9.39 7.70
CA LYS A 46 -13.49 7.93 7.69
C LYS A 46 -14.86 7.31 7.36
N PRO A 47 -14.97 6.49 6.28
CA PRO A 47 -16.23 5.84 5.95
C PRO A 47 -16.62 4.82 7.02
N GLU A 48 -17.92 4.72 7.34
CA GLU A 48 -18.45 3.76 8.34
C GLU A 48 -18.18 2.30 7.96
N SER A 49 -18.00 2.01 6.67
CA SER A 49 -17.67 0.67 6.18
C SER A 49 -16.26 0.21 6.55
N ILE A 50 -15.37 1.11 7.00
CA ILE A 50 -14.00 0.78 7.40
C ILE A 50 -14.00 0.44 8.89
N GLN A 51 -13.89 -0.84 9.23
CA GLN A 51 -13.95 -1.29 10.63
C GLN A 51 -12.63 -1.14 11.37
N PHE A 52 -11.50 -1.18 10.68
CA PHE A 52 -10.17 -1.15 11.29
C PHE A 52 -9.40 0.13 10.94
N SER A 53 -8.47 0.53 11.80
CA SER A 53 -7.67 1.75 11.66
C SER A 53 -6.21 1.42 11.34
N VAL A 54 -5.55 2.34 10.64
CA VAL A 54 -4.08 2.34 10.51
C VAL A 54 -3.44 2.32 11.90
N GLY A 55 -2.38 1.53 12.05
CA GLY A 55 -1.68 1.31 13.32
C GLY A 55 -2.25 0.19 14.19
N GLN A 56 -3.45 -0.34 13.90
CA GLN A 56 -3.94 -1.53 14.61
C GLN A 56 -3.15 -2.78 14.21
N VAL A 57 -2.88 -3.62 15.21
CA VAL A 57 -2.30 -4.94 15.00
C VAL A 57 -3.42 -5.93 14.73
N VAL A 58 -3.22 -6.80 13.75
CA VAL A 58 -4.20 -7.79 13.33
C VAL A 58 -3.57 -9.16 13.19
N VAL A 59 -4.41 -10.20 13.23
CA VAL A 59 -4.06 -11.58 12.88
C VAL A 59 -4.92 -12.02 11.71
N HIS A 60 -4.30 -12.67 10.73
CA HIS A 60 -5.03 -13.26 9.62
C HIS A 60 -5.75 -14.53 10.07
N LYS A 61 -7.09 -14.58 9.93
CA LYS A 61 -7.94 -15.65 10.47
C LYS A 61 -7.54 -17.05 9.99
N ARG A 62 -7.19 -17.18 8.71
CA ARG A 62 -6.82 -18.47 8.09
C ARG A 62 -5.36 -18.89 8.28
N PHE A 63 -4.42 -17.95 8.19
CA PHE A 63 -2.99 -18.24 8.12
C PHE A 63 -2.24 -17.92 9.42
N GLY A 64 -2.88 -17.26 10.38
CA GLY A 64 -2.36 -17.04 11.72
C GLY A 64 -1.23 -16.01 11.84
N TYR A 65 -0.75 -15.43 10.73
CA TYR A 65 0.29 -14.39 10.82
C TYR A 65 -0.26 -13.11 11.43
N SER A 66 0.56 -12.45 12.24
CA SER A 66 0.27 -11.12 12.77
C SER A 66 0.90 -10.03 11.90
N GLY A 67 0.37 -8.82 11.99
CA GLY A 67 0.90 -7.65 11.29
C GLY A 67 0.20 -6.37 11.68
N VAL A 68 0.71 -5.23 11.20
CA VAL A 68 0.14 -3.91 11.47
C VAL A 68 -0.44 -3.32 10.20
N ILE A 69 -1.64 -2.75 10.29
CA ILE A 69 -2.29 -2.05 9.18
C ILE A 69 -1.55 -0.74 8.90
N VAL A 70 -1.13 -0.53 7.66
CA VAL A 70 -0.48 0.71 7.20
C VAL A 70 -1.32 1.51 6.21
N GLY A 71 -2.49 1.00 5.82
CA GLY A 71 -3.44 1.70 4.99
C GLY A 71 -4.68 0.85 4.70
N TRP A 72 -5.76 1.52 4.30
CA TRP A 72 -6.98 0.87 3.83
C TRP A 72 -7.52 1.51 2.54
N ASP A 73 -8.28 0.73 1.78
CA ASP A 73 -9.15 1.19 0.69
C ASP A 73 -10.57 0.69 0.94
N VAL A 74 -11.58 1.50 0.62
CA VAL A 74 -13.01 1.15 0.76
C VAL A 74 -13.42 -0.01 -0.16
N LYS A 75 -12.77 -0.08 -1.33
CA LYS A 75 -12.93 -1.10 -2.36
C LYS A 75 -11.57 -1.48 -2.88
N VAL A 76 -11.43 -2.65 -3.49
CA VAL A 76 -10.16 -3.05 -4.08
C VAL A 76 -9.73 -2.04 -5.13
N ARG A 77 -8.52 -1.51 -4.98
CA ARG A 77 -7.89 -0.68 -6.01
C ARG A 77 -6.86 -1.43 -6.84
N ALA A 78 -6.55 -2.67 -6.49
CA ALA A 78 -5.55 -3.47 -7.19
C ALA A 78 -5.89 -3.65 -8.68
N PRO A 79 -4.88 -3.73 -9.58
CA PRO A 79 -5.11 -4.03 -10.99
C PRO A 79 -5.91 -5.32 -11.18
N GLU A 80 -6.77 -5.36 -12.20
CA GLU A 80 -7.65 -6.50 -12.49
C GLU A 80 -6.87 -7.82 -12.65
N GLU A 81 -5.70 -7.79 -13.29
CA GLU A 81 -4.83 -8.97 -13.41
C GLU A 81 -4.34 -9.49 -12.06
N TRP A 82 -4.10 -8.60 -11.09
CA TRP A 82 -3.72 -9.02 -9.74
C TRP A 82 -4.89 -9.68 -9.04
N LEU A 83 -6.10 -9.12 -9.18
CA LEU A 83 -7.34 -9.68 -8.65
C LEU A 83 -7.57 -11.10 -9.16
N GLN A 84 -7.47 -11.32 -10.47
CA GLN A 84 -7.66 -12.63 -11.11
C GLN A 84 -6.65 -13.68 -10.65
N ARG A 85 -5.41 -13.26 -10.33
CA ARG A 85 -4.39 -14.17 -9.77
C ARG A 85 -4.61 -14.45 -8.28
N LYS A 86 -5.20 -13.50 -7.55
CA LYS A 86 -5.33 -13.55 -6.10
C LYS A 86 -6.59 -14.28 -5.65
N TYR A 87 -7.69 -14.09 -6.36
CA TYR A 87 -9.01 -14.60 -6.00
C TYR A 87 -9.58 -15.46 -7.14
N PRO A 88 -10.27 -16.56 -6.81
CA PRO A 88 -10.96 -17.37 -7.80
C PRO A 88 -12.13 -16.58 -8.41
N GLN A 89 -12.55 -16.93 -9.63
CA GLN A 89 -13.56 -16.16 -10.37
C GLN A 89 -14.92 -16.08 -9.68
N GLU A 90 -15.22 -17.00 -8.77
CA GLU A 90 -16.45 -17.07 -8.00
C GLU A 90 -16.47 -16.06 -6.84
N LYS A 91 -15.33 -15.46 -6.48
CA LYS A 91 -15.19 -14.53 -5.35
C LYS A 91 -15.11 -13.07 -5.81
N GLN A 92 -15.97 -12.65 -6.75
CA GLN A 92 -15.92 -11.28 -7.30
C GLN A 92 -16.38 -10.21 -6.31
N ASP A 93 -17.24 -10.57 -5.36
CA ASP A 93 -17.75 -9.64 -4.33
C ASP A 93 -16.64 -8.98 -3.52
N VAL A 94 -15.46 -9.62 -3.46
CA VAL A 94 -14.26 -9.08 -2.81
C VAL A 94 -13.84 -7.72 -3.38
N LYS A 95 -14.19 -7.41 -4.63
CA LYS A 95 -13.85 -6.11 -5.26
C LYS A 95 -14.52 -4.94 -4.54
N ASP A 96 -15.69 -5.17 -3.96
CA ASP A 96 -16.51 -4.15 -3.31
C ASP A 96 -16.36 -4.11 -1.79
N THR A 97 -15.40 -4.85 -1.22
CA THR A 97 -15.15 -4.86 0.23
C THR A 97 -13.91 -4.06 0.62
N PRO A 98 -13.85 -3.55 1.88
CA PRO A 98 -12.66 -2.91 2.40
C PRO A 98 -11.43 -3.82 2.36
N HIS A 99 -10.30 -3.26 1.94
CA HIS A 99 -9.03 -3.96 1.85
C HIS A 99 -7.94 -3.20 2.57
N TYR A 100 -7.06 -3.95 3.24
CA TYR A 100 -6.05 -3.44 4.12
C TYR A 100 -4.66 -3.84 3.62
N ARG A 101 -3.73 -2.88 3.63
CA ARG A 101 -2.30 -3.14 3.49
C ARG A 101 -1.70 -3.38 4.86
N ILE A 102 -1.01 -4.50 5.01
CA ILE A 102 -0.46 -4.94 6.30
C ILE A 102 1.03 -5.24 6.14
N LEU A 103 1.84 -4.68 7.05
CA LEU A 103 3.21 -5.14 7.26
C LEU A 103 3.18 -6.37 8.16
N ILE A 104 3.67 -7.50 7.65
CA ILE A 104 3.65 -8.76 8.37
C ILE A 104 4.76 -8.78 9.39
N ASN A 105 4.46 -9.27 10.59
CA ASN A 105 5.47 -9.51 11.60
C ASN A 105 6.41 -10.64 11.14
N ASN A 106 7.70 -10.33 10.99
CA ASN A 106 8.72 -11.30 10.59
C ASN A 106 8.75 -12.52 11.52
N ALA A 107 8.39 -12.35 12.81
CA ALA A 107 8.28 -13.43 13.78
C ALA A 107 7.19 -14.48 13.41
N SER A 108 6.25 -14.15 12.53
CA SER A 108 5.21 -15.08 12.07
C SER A 108 5.74 -16.16 11.11
N GLY A 109 6.94 -16.01 10.55
CA GLY A 109 7.51 -17.00 9.63
C GLY A 109 6.75 -17.21 8.32
N PHE A 110 5.81 -16.32 7.97
CA PHE A 110 4.91 -16.49 6.81
C PHE A 110 5.62 -16.31 5.44
N GLY A 111 6.86 -15.82 5.43
CA GLY A 111 7.67 -15.67 4.22
C GLY A 111 7.27 -14.50 3.30
N LYS A 112 6.30 -13.68 3.70
CA LYS A 112 5.94 -12.42 3.01
C LYS A 112 6.15 -11.25 3.96
N SER A 113 6.61 -10.13 3.41
CA SER A 113 6.86 -8.89 4.14
C SER A 113 5.61 -8.00 4.22
N THR A 114 4.88 -7.86 3.11
CA THR A 114 3.64 -7.06 3.06
C THR A 114 2.54 -7.85 2.34
N VAL A 115 1.29 -7.61 2.75
CA VAL A 115 0.09 -8.18 2.10
C VAL A 115 -0.99 -7.13 1.91
N TYR A 116 -1.88 -7.41 0.97
CA TYR A 116 -3.15 -6.70 0.77
C TYR A 116 -4.28 -7.72 0.90
N VAL A 117 -5.17 -7.51 1.86
CA VAL A 117 -6.14 -8.53 2.31
C VAL A 117 -7.51 -7.90 2.57
N PRO A 118 -8.60 -8.66 2.36
CA PRO A 118 -9.95 -8.17 2.65
C PRO A 118 -10.19 -8.13 4.17
N GLU A 119 -11.07 -7.21 4.59
CA GLU A 119 -11.46 -7.03 6.00
C GLU A 119 -11.90 -8.34 6.68
N GLU A 120 -12.65 -9.16 5.96
CA GLU A 120 -13.22 -10.42 6.47
C GLU A 120 -12.14 -11.46 6.86
N GLU A 121 -10.92 -11.33 6.34
CA GLU A 121 -9.83 -12.29 6.58
C GLU A 121 -8.94 -11.92 7.78
N ILE A 122 -9.21 -10.80 8.45
CA ILE A 122 -8.39 -10.30 9.56
C ILE A 122 -9.21 -10.01 10.82
N THR A 123 -8.55 -10.04 11.98
CA THR A 123 -9.12 -9.65 13.27
C THR A 123 -8.11 -8.83 14.06
N VAL A 124 -8.56 -7.82 14.80
CA VAL A 124 -7.70 -7.01 15.66
C VAL A 124 -7.18 -7.83 16.84
N THR A 125 -5.93 -7.56 17.23
CA THR A 125 -5.27 -8.06 18.42
C THR A 125 -4.44 -6.94 19.07
N VAL A 126 -4.05 -7.12 20.33
CA VAL A 126 -3.26 -6.16 21.13
C VAL A 126 -2.12 -6.88 21.85
N GLY A 127 -1.16 -6.13 22.39
CA GLY A 127 -0.04 -6.67 23.15
C GLY A 127 1.02 -7.40 22.31
N ILE A 128 1.00 -7.22 20.98
CA ILE A 128 1.97 -7.82 20.06
C ILE A 128 2.66 -6.69 19.29
N GLU A 129 3.97 -6.55 19.49
CA GLU A 129 4.80 -5.71 18.64
C GLU A 129 5.19 -6.43 17.35
N VAL A 130 5.02 -5.73 16.24
CA VAL A 130 5.35 -6.18 14.88
C VAL A 130 6.81 -5.88 14.58
N HIS A 131 7.60 -6.93 14.34
CA HIS A 131 8.98 -6.81 13.87
C HIS A 131 9.01 -6.81 12.35
N HIS A 132 9.20 -5.64 11.74
CA HIS A 132 9.31 -5.50 10.29
C HIS A 132 10.22 -4.29 9.95
N PRO A 133 11.09 -4.38 8.92
CA PRO A 133 12.06 -3.32 8.60
C PRO A 133 11.41 -1.94 8.40
N ASP A 134 10.24 -1.91 7.77
CA ASP A 134 9.55 -0.67 7.43
C ASP A 134 8.65 -0.11 8.55
N VAL A 135 8.51 -0.77 9.71
CA VAL A 135 7.58 -0.29 10.76
C VAL A 135 7.87 1.15 11.18
N LYS A 136 9.15 1.52 11.29
CA LYS A 136 9.58 2.88 11.66
C LYS A 136 9.30 3.95 10.59
N VAL A 137 9.04 3.53 9.34
CA VAL A 137 8.65 4.43 8.26
C VAL A 137 7.23 4.98 8.51
N TYR A 138 6.34 4.13 9.03
CA TYR A 138 4.92 4.44 9.24
C TYR A 138 4.60 4.88 10.67
N PHE A 139 5.35 4.40 11.65
CA PHE A 139 5.02 4.58 13.07
C PHE A 139 6.19 5.14 13.88
N CYS A 140 5.89 5.97 14.87
CA CYS A 140 6.87 6.55 15.79
C CYS A 140 6.90 5.87 17.17
N GLY A 141 5.92 5.01 17.47
CA GLY A 141 5.84 4.29 18.74
C GLY A 141 4.70 3.28 18.78
N TYR A 142 4.64 2.51 19.87
CA TYR A 142 3.57 1.56 20.18
C TYR A 142 3.04 1.86 21.59
N ASP A 143 1.73 2.03 21.74
CA ASP A 143 1.11 2.40 23.02
C ASP A 143 0.64 1.20 23.86
N GLY A 144 0.98 -0.03 23.43
CA GLY A 144 0.51 -1.28 24.05
C GLY A 144 -0.77 -1.84 23.44
N SER A 145 -1.52 -1.03 22.68
CA SER A 145 -2.73 -1.43 21.97
C SER A 145 -2.59 -1.26 20.46
N LYS A 146 -2.12 -0.09 20.01
CA LYS A 146 -1.92 0.26 18.60
C LYS A 146 -0.62 1.05 18.41
N TYR A 147 -0.18 1.12 17.15
CA TYR A 147 0.94 1.96 16.77
C TYR A 147 0.53 3.43 16.62
N ILE A 148 1.42 4.32 17.05
CA ILE A 148 1.28 5.77 16.90
C ILE A 148 1.81 6.16 15.52
N LEU A 149 0.94 6.72 14.69
CA LEU A 149 1.25 7.15 13.33
C LEU A 149 2.34 8.22 13.31
N GLN A 150 3.26 8.13 12.35
CA GLN A 150 4.11 9.26 11.97
C GLN A 150 3.25 10.44 11.51
N PRO A 151 3.72 11.69 11.66
CA PRO A 151 2.93 12.89 11.29
C PRO A 151 2.38 12.83 9.86
N TRP A 152 3.22 12.44 8.90
CA TRP A 152 2.82 12.36 7.48
C TRP A 152 1.69 11.34 7.24
N LEU A 153 1.67 10.23 8.00
CA LEU A 153 0.65 9.20 7.87
C LEU A 153 -0.65 9.63 8.56
N ARG A 154 -0.53 10.36 9.67
CA ARG A 154 -1.67 10.98 10.35
C ARG A 154 -2.34 12.04 9.48
N ASP A 155 -1.59 12.80 8.69
CA ASP A 155 -2.17 13.77 7.74
C ASP A 155 -3.02 13.06 6.66
N ILE A 156 -2.63 11.84 6.26
CA ILE A 156 -3.39 11.02 5.31
C ILE A 156 -4.59 10.35 6.00
N TYR A 157 -4.43 9.86 7.24
CA TYR A 157 -5.47 9.15 8.00
C TYR A 157 -5.80 9.91 9.31
N PRO A 158 -6.42 11.10 9.24
CA PRO A 158 -6.59 11.97 10.42
C PRO A 158 -7.55 11.44 11.48
N HIS A 159 -8.32 10.40 11.15
CA HIS A 159 -9.35 9.78 12.01
C HIS A 159 -8.96 8.40 12.55
N ASP A 160 -7.73 7.94 12.31
CA ASP A 160 -7.21 6.63 12.73
C ASP A 160 -6.32 6.68 14.00
#